data_AF-A0A5Q2MY15-F1
#
_entry.id   AF-A0A5Q2MY15-F1
#
_cell.length_a   1.000
_cell.length_b   1.000
_cell.length_c   1.000
_cell.angle_alpha   90.00
_cell.angle_beta   90.00
_cell.angle_gamma   90.00
#
_symmetry.space_group_name_H-M   'P 1'
#
loop_
_entity.id
_entity.type
_entity.pdbx_description
1 polymer ?
#
loop_
_entity_poly.entity_id
_entity_poly.type
_entity_poly.pdbx_seq_one_letter_code
_entity_poly.pdbx_strand_id
1 'polypeptide(L)'
;MSSITSTEREEGIQSPKKSSKSVLKIKALTSLSLFILGLIVTVTGIGLWIAPSGPFSRGFTFLGMSKPLMLDLHIWLGFLLVFLVLAHLVLNAKMFFQEWKQFLKS
;
A
#
# COMPACT_ATOMS: atom_id res chain seq x y z
N MET A 1 -61.36 -22.18 22.96
CA MET A 1 -60.23 -22.26 23.91
C MET A 1 -59.04 -22.86 23.20
N SER A 2 -57.84 -22.39 23.56
CA SER A 2 -56.49 -22.74 23.08
C SER A 2 -56.15 -22.43 21.61
N SER A 3 -55.71 -21.18 21.44
CA SER A 3 -54.65 -20.73 20.55
C SER A 3 -53.50 -21.73 20.43
N ILE A 4 -53.09 -22.05 19.20
CA ILE A 4 -51.72 -22.47 18.90
C ILE A 4 -51.22 -21.55 17.78
N THR A 5 -50.88 -20.34 18.20
CA THR A 5 -49.93 -19.47 17.51
C THR A 5 -48.56 -20.10 17.70
N SER A 6 -48.00 -20.67 16.64
CA SER A 6 -46.57 -20.96 16.53
C SER A 6 -46.01 -20.17 15.36
N THR A 7 -45.98 -18.86 15.62
CA THR A 7 -45.20 -17.81 14.98
C THR A 7 -43.75 -18.25 14.76
N GLU A 8 -43.35 -18.19 13.49
CA GLU A 8 -42.07 -17.70 12.98
C GLU A 8 -40.78 -18.32 13.51
N ARG A 9 -40.36 -19.35 12.77
CA ARG A 9 -38.95 -19.67 12.59
C ARG A 9 -38.34 -18.67 11.60
N GLU A 10 -38.14 -17.45 12.07
CA GLU A 10 -37.23 -16.47 11.44
C GLU A 10 -35.81 -17.03 11.56
N GLU A 11 -35.44 -17.94 10.65
CA GLU A 11 -34.04 -18.20 10.38
C GLU A 11 -33.48 -16.95 9.70
N GLY A 12 -33.09 -15.99 10.56
CA GLY A 12 -32.24 -14.88 10.20
C GLY A 12 -30.94 -15.43 9.66
N ILE A 13 -30.94 -15.74 8.36
CA ILE A 13 -29.74 -15.95 7.56
C ILE A 13 -28.95 -14.66 7.74
N GLN A 14 -27.93 -14.79 8.58
CA GLN A 14 -26.99 -13.76 8.94
C GLN A 14 -26.62 -12.99 7.67
N SER A 15 -27.09 -11.75 7.62
CA SER A 15 -26.66 -10.77 6.63
C SER A 15 -25.15 -10.88 6.49
N PRO A 16 -24.59 -11.08 5.28
CA PRO A 16 -23.16 -11.19 5.11
C PRO A 16 -22.53 -9.98 5.78
N LYS A 17 -21.71 -10.24 6.81
CA LYS A 17 -20.94 -9.25 7.56
C LYS A 17 -20.59 -8.12 6.62
N LYS A 18 -21.07 -6.91 6.93
CA LYS A 18 -20.72 -5.64 6.31
C LYS A 18 -19.23 -5.35 6.58
N SER A 19 -18.38 -6.26 6.15
CA SER A 19 -16.95 -6.30 6.36
C SER A 19 -16.33 -5.41 5.30
N SER A 20 -16.00 -4.19 5.71
CA SER A 20 -14.74 -3.57 5.28
C SER A 20 -14.58 -3.21 3.80
N LYS A 21 -15.65 -2.79 3.09
CA LYS A 21 -15.49 -2.16 1.76
C LYS A 21 -14.48 -0.99 1.80
N SER A 22 -14.41 -0.26 2.90
CA SER A 22 -13.47 0.85 3.13
C SER A 22 -12.02 0.37 3.31
N VAL A 23 -11.77 -0.68 4.10
CA VAL A 23 -10.39 -1.18 4.33
C VAL A 23 -9.83 -1.83 3.07
N LEU A 24 -10.66 -2.53 2.30
CA LEU A 24 -10.27 -3.07 0.98
C LEU A 24 -9.92 -1.95 0.00
N LYS A 25 -10.72 -0.87 -0.05
CA LYS A 25 -10.41 0.31 -0.87
C LYS A 25 -9.11 0.99 -0.46
N ILE A 26 -8.86 1.14 0.85
CA ILE A 26 -7.62 1.75 1.36
C ILE A 26 -6.42 0.87 1.00
N LYS A 27 -6.50 -0.44 1.23
CA LYS A 27 -5.44 -1.39 0.83
C LYS A 27 -5.15 -1.35 -0.67
N ALA A 28 -6.20 -1.33 -1.51
CA ALA A 28 -6.07 -1.24 -2.95
C ALA A 28 -5.44 0.09 -3.39
N LEU A 29 -5.87 1.22 -2.81
CA LEU A 29 -5.33 2.54 -3.09
C LEU A 29 -3.88 2.68 -2.64
N THR A 30 -3.53 2.14 -1.48
CA THR A 30 -2.14 2.11 -0.98
C THR A 30 -1.25 1.26 -1.89
N SER A 31 -1.71 0.08 -2.32
CA SER A 31 -0.98 -0.77 -3.26
C SER A 31 -0.75 -0.08 -4.60
N LEU A 32 -1.79 0.57 -5.15
CA LEU A 32 -1.68 1.33 -6.39
C LEU A 32 -0.73 2.53 -6.26
N SER A 33 -0.81 3.27 -5.16
CA SER A 33 0.11 4.40 -4.88
C SER A 33 1.56 3.92 -4.76
N LEU A 34 1.78 2.78 -4.10
CA LEU A 34 3.08 2.13 -4.00
C LEU A 34 3.64 1.73 -5.37
N PHE A 35 2.81 1.15 -6.23
CA PHE A 35 3.21 0.76 -7.57
C PHE A 35 3.62 1.97 -8.40
N ILE A 36 2.85 3.06 -8.36
CA ILE A 36 3.14 4.29 -9.10
C ILE A 36 4.42 4.95 -8.58
N LEU A 37 4.56 5.12 -7.25
CA LEU A 37 5.79 5.67 -6.67
C LEU A 37 7.00 4.79 -7.00
N GLY A 38 6.85 3.47 -6.93
CA GLY A 38 7.90 2.51 -7.28
C GLY A 38 8.34 2.63 -8.72
N LEU A 39 7.39 2.84 -9.63
CA LEU A 39 7.69 3.06 -11.04
C LEU A 39 8.52 4.34 -11.24
N ILE A 40 8.13 5.44 -10.58
CA ILE A 40 8.87 6.72 -10.66
C ILE A 40 10.27 6.59 -10.06
N VAL A 41 10.41 5.94 -8.90
CA VAL A 41 11.72 5.67 -8.26
C VAL A 41 12.59 4.79 -9.16
N THR A 42 12.00 3.80 -9.83
CA THR A 42 12.73 2.92 -10.76
C THR A 42 13.21 3.69 -11.99
N VAL A 43 12.35 4.51 -12.61
CA VAL A 43 12.72 5.34 -13.76
C VAL A 43 13.83 6.34 -13.39
N THR A 44 13.74 6.97 -12.21
CA THR A 44 14.79 7.88 -11.71
C THR A 44 16.09 7.13 -11.39
N GLY A 45 16.02 5.92 -10.85
CA GLY A 45 17.18 5.06 -10.60
C GLY A 45 17.88 4.61 -11.88
N ILE A 46 17.13 4.25 -12.91
CA ILE A 46 17.68 3.95 -14.25
C ILE A 46 18.34 5.20 -14.86
N GLY A 47 17.72 6.38 -14.68
CA GLY A 47 18.31 7.66 -15.10
C GLY A 47 19.65 7.94 -14.40
N LEU A 48 19.76 7.63 -13.10
CA LEU A 48 21.01 7.73 -12.35
C LEU A 48 22.05 6.68 -12.79
N TRP A 49 21.63 5.47 -13.14
CA TRP A 49 22.52 4.41 -13.63
C TRP A 49 23.17 4.82 -14.95
N ILE A 50 22.38 5.37 -15.89
CA ILE A 50 22.86 5.81 -17.20
C ILE A 50 23.75 7.06 -17.09
N ALA A 51 23.61 7.86 -16.02
CA ALA A 51 24.35 9.11 -15.87
C ALA A 51 25.85 8.85 -15.60
N PRO A 52 26.77 9.22 -16.53
CA PRO A 52 28.20 8.99 -16.37
C PRO A 52 28.74 9.68 -15.11
N SER A 53 29.53 8.95 -14.31
CA SER A 53 30.15 9.43 -13.08
C SER A 53 31.53 10.03 -13.40
N GLY A 54 31.60 11.35 -13.58
CA GLY A 54 32.87 12.04 -13.86
C GLY A 54 32.75 13.55 -14.08
N PRO A 55 33.87 14.27 -14.28
CA PRO A 55 33.87 15.72 -14.50
C PRO A 55 33.08 16.19 -15.74
N PHE A 56 32.81 15.28 -16.69
CA PHE A 56 31.94 15.49 -17.85
C PHE A 56 30.43 15.45 -17.53
N SER A 57 30.06 15.08 -16.30
CA SER A 57 28.68 14.96 -15.83
C SER A 57 27.95 16.30 -15.66
N ARG A 58 28.66 17.44 -15.71
CA ARG A 58 28.05 18.77 -15.52
C ARG A 58 27.08 19.17 -16.63
N GLY A 59 27.19 18.56 -17.81
CA GLY A 59 26.28 18.79 -18.95
C GLY A 59 25.22 17.70 -19.15
N PHE A 60 25.21 16.64 -18.34
CA PHE A 60 24.27 15.54 -18.54
C PHE A 60 22.92 15.86 -17.87
N THR A 61 21.97 16.31 -18.68
CA THR A 61 20.57 16.50 -18.30
C THR A 61 19.77 15.28 -18.71
N PHE A 62 19.28 14.51 -17.74
CA PHE A 62 18.32 13.45 -18.01
C PHE A 62 16.92 14.04 -17.83
N LEU A 63 16.05 13.92 -18.86
CA LEU A 63 14.71 14.52 -18.85
C LEU A 63 14.68 16.06 -18.63
N GLY A 64 15.76 16.77 -18.99
CA GLY A 64 15.87 18.22 -18.78
C GLY A 64 16.22 18.64 -17.34
N MET A 65 16.47 17.68 -16.45
CA MET A 65 16.80 17.89 -15.05
C MET A 65 18.28 17.59 -14.80
N SER A 66 18.92 18.40 -13.94
CA SER A 66 20.32 18.20 -13.58
C SER A 66 20.50 16.93 -12.75
N LYS A 67 21.61 16.22 -12.95
CA LYS A 67 21.97 15.01 -12.19
C LYS A 67 21.82 15.14 -10.66
N PRO A 68 22.28 16.22 -9.99
CA PRO A 68 22.11 16.35 -8.54
C PRO A 68 20.65 16.43 -8.12
N LEU A 69 19.81 17.14 -8.89
CA LEU A 69 18.38 17.25 -8.59
C LEU A 69 17.70 15.88 -8.76
N MET A 70 18.07 15.13 -9.80
CA MET A 70 17.55 13.79 -10.02
C MET A 70 17.92 12.83 -8.89
N LEU A 71 19.13 12.98 -8.33
CA LEU A 71 19.62 12.19 -7.21
C LEU A 71 18.90 12.52 -5.90
N ASP A 72 18.73 13.80 -5.58
CA ASP A 72 17.96 14.23 -4.41
C ASP A 72 16.51 13.72 -4.50
N LEU A 73 15.88 13.85 -5.67
CA LEU A 73 14.52 13.41 -5.89
C LEU A 73 14.39 11.88 -5.78
N HIS A 74 15.36 11.13 -6.30
CA HIS A 74 15.40 9.67 -6.16
C HIS A 74 15.54 9.23 -4.70
N ILE A 75 16.43 9.86 -3.93
CA ILE A 75 16.62 9.53 -2.51
C ILE A 75 15.36 9.85 -1.71
N TRP A 76 14.77 11.03 -1.93
CA TRP A 76 13.58 11.46 -1.20
C TRP A 76 12.36 10.59 -1.52
N LEU A 77 12.13 10.29 -2.81
CA LEU A 77 11.08 9.37 -3.24
C LEU A 77 11.34 7.93 -2.79
N GLY A 78 12.59 7.47 -2.80
CA GLY A 78 12.98 6.16 -2.31
C GLY A 78 12.70 6.00 -0.82
N PHE A 79 13.04 7.01 -0.02
CA PHE A 79 12.72 7.03 1.41
C PHE A 79 11.21 7.01 1.66
N LEU A 80 10.45 7.82 0.92
CA LEU A 80 8.99 7.83 0.97
C LEU A 80 8.40 6.47 0.60
N LEU A 81 8.94 5.82 -0.44
CA LEU A 81 8.52 4.50 -0.88
C LEU A 81 8.74 3.44 0.19
N VAL A 82 9.91 3.41 0.84
CA VAL A 82 10.19 2.48 1.94
C VAL A 82 9.17 2.69 3.07
N PHE A 83 8.91 3.94 3.47
CA PHE A 83 7.91 4.24 4.48
C PHE A 83 6.51 3.76 4.08
N LEU A 84 6.11 3.97 2.82
CA LEU A 84 4.83 3.53 2.29
C LEU A 84 4.72 2.00 2.22
N VAL A 85 5.81 1.29 1.90
CA VAL A 85 5.88 -0.18 1.93
C VAL A 85 5.67 -0.69 3.34
N LEU A 86 6.34 -0.08 4.33
CA LEU A 86 6.14 -0.41 5.74
C LEU A 86 4.70 -0.16 6.16
N ALA A 87 4.10 0.98 5.79
CA ALA A 87 2.71 1.30 6.12
C ALA A 87 1.74 0.28 5.49
N HIS A 88 1.97 -0.10 4.23
CA HIS A 88 1.18 -1.13 3.55
C HIS A 88 1.31 -2.49 4.23
N LEU A 89 2.53 -2.87 4.60
CA LEU A 89 2.81 -4.11 5.30
C LEU A 89 2.16 -4.11 6.68
N VAL A 90 2.21 -3.02 7.44
CA VAL A 90 1.53 -2.89 8.74
C VAL A 90 0.02 -2.94 8.60
N LEU A 91 -0.57 -2.29 7.59
CA LEU A 91 -2.02 -2.40 7.33
C LEU A 91 -2.42 -3.84 6.97
N ASN A 92 -1.57 -4.56 6.26
CA ASN A 92 -1.81 -5.95 5.91
C ASN A 92 -1.58 -6.89 7.11
N ALA A 93 -0.52 -6.64 7.88
CA ALA A 93 -0.11 -7.39 9.05
C ALA A 93 -1.04 -7.14 10.25
N LYS A 94 -1.68 -5.97 10.39
CA LYS A 94 -2.68 -5.71 11.44
C LYS A 94 -3.84 -6.70 11.35
N MET A 95 -4.23 -7.08 10.12
CA MET A 95 -5.28 -8.07 9.90
C MET A 95 -4.82 -9.46 10.38
N PHE A 96 -3.56 -9.82 10.09
CA PHE A 96 -2.94 -11.05 10.56
C PHE A 96 -2.73 -11.08 12.08
N PHE A 97 -2.32 -9.96 12.67
CA PHE A 97 -2.09 -9.82 14.11
C PHE A 97 -3.38 -9.85 14.92
N GLN A 98 -4.49 -9.37 14.34
CA GLN A 98 -5.81 -9.48 14.97
C GLN A 98 -6.25 -10.94 15.11
N GLU A 99 -5.96 -11.77 14.09
CA GLU A 99 -6.22 -13.22 14.16
C GLU A 99 -5.22 -13.95 15.08
N TRP A 100 -3.94 -13.57 15.04
CA TRP A 100 -2.91 -14.14 15.91
C TRP A 100 -3.17 -13.89 17.40
N LYS A 101 -3.69 -12.71 17.75
CA LYS A 101 -4.04 -12.35 19.13
C LYS A 101 -5.23 -13.15 19.67
N GLN A 102 -6.09 -13.68 18.79
CA GLN A 102 -7.14 -14.62 19.19
C GLN A 102 -6.57 -16.00 19.54
N PHE A 103 -5.56 -16.47 18.81
CA PHE A 103 -4.88 -17.73 19.10
C PHE A 103 -4.06 -17.68 20.40
N LEU A 104 -3.43 -16.55 20.71
CA LEU A 104 -2.63 -16.35 21.93
C LEU A 104 -3.47 -16.15 23.20
N LYS A 105 -4.79 -15.96 23.07
CA LYS A 105 -5.73 -15.78 24.18
C LYS A 105 -6.54 -17.06 24.46
N SER A 106 -6.39 -18.10 23.65
CA SER A 106 -6.97 -19.43 23.90
C SER A 106 -5.93 -20.36 24.52
#